data_AF-A0A8B8A0H0-F1
#
_entry.id   AF-A0A8B8A0H0-F1
#
_cell.length_a   1.000
_cell.length_b   1.000
_cell.length_c   1.000
_cell.angle_alpha   90.00
_cell.angle_beta   90.00
_cell.angle_gamma   90.00
#
_symmetry.space_group_name_H-M   'P 1'
#
loop_
_entity.id
_entity.type
_entity.pdbx_description
1 polymer ?
#
loop_
_entity_poly.entity_id
_entity_poly.type
_entity_poly.pdbx_seq_one_letter_code
_entity_poly.pdbx_strand_id
1 'polypeptide(L)'
;MEARARCKMFSTFQLLLVESFILGVFTQLTGNISEHKIASFDNPIKSSATVITRLDHFVVQQDTGEVYVGAVNYLYKLDKDLKQVDNISTATCYEETCLNYNKVLVLHDGRLITCGSEFKVSAGIDQCQSRRPRDLVGDGNQRNQVVSYGTRSTASIVAPGKYNGNPSTQLYVATSYSPQADYERVPPITRRLLVTGGGFMFAGGEDTTELGPYNVPHL
;
A
#
# COMPACT_ATOMS: atom_id res chain seq x y z
N MET A 1 -61.35 60.55 -0.54
CA MET A 1 -62.25 59.46 -0.99
C MET A 1 -61.86 58.24 -0.18
N GLU A 2 -62.48 58.11 0.99
CA GLU A 2 -63.54 57.11 1.30
C GLU A 2 -62.91 55.84 1.88
N ALA A 3 -63.31 55.28 3.02
CA ALA A 3 -64.10 55.73 4.15
C ALA A 3 -63.71 54.86 5.37
N ARG A 4 -63.87 55.47 6.56
CA ARG A 4 -64.07 54.96 7.94
C ARG A 4 -64.35 53.46 8.13
N ALA A 5 -64.23 52.82 9.29
CA ALA A 5 -63.63 52.99 10.62
C ALA A 5 -64.27 51.89 11.51
N ARG A 6 -63.53 51.39 12.51
CA ARG A 6 -63.97 50.69 13.75
C ARG A 6 -64.60 49.29 13.65
N CYS A 7 -64.06 48.32 14.41
CA CYS A 7 -64.75 47.78 15.59
C CYS A 7 -63.80 46.98 16.52
N LYS A 8 -64.01 47.11 17.84
CA LYS A 8 -63.38 46.37 18.95
C LYS A 8 -64.25 45.17 19.34
N MET A 9 -63.66 44.09 19.86
CA MET A 9 -64.17 43.24 20.97
C MET A 9 -63.13 42.13 21.22
N PHE A 10 -62.47 42.00 22.38
CA PHE A 10 -62.94 41.50 23.69
C PHE A 10 -63.91 40.31 23.58
N SER A 11 -63.44 39.09 23.88
CA SER A 11 -64.00 38.24 24.95
C SER A 11 -63.25 36.90 25.07
N THR A 12 -62.62 36.71 26.22
CA THR A 12 -62.53 35.47 27.03
C THR A 12 -62.93 34.13 26.39
N PHE A 13 -62.01 33.15 26.44
CA PHE A 13 -62.32 31.83 26.99
C PHE A 13 -61.03 31.20 27.53
N GLN A 14 -61.00 30.99 28.85
CA GLN A 14 -59.96 30.21 29.51
C GLN A 14 -60.01 28.77 29.00
N LEU A 15 -58.87 28.22 28.62
CA LEU A 15 -58.64 26.78 28.67
C LEU A 15 -57.35 26.54 29.46
N LEU A 16 -57.53 25.98 30.64
CA LEU A 16 -56.47 25.46 31.50
C LEU A 16 -55.60 24.47 30.71
N LEU A 17 -54.30 24.75 30.59
CA LEU A 17 -53.31 23.70 30.36
C LEU A 17 -52.23 23.81 31.43
N VAL A 18 -52.11 22.69 32.13
CA VAL A 18 -51.31 22.42 33.31
C VAL A 18 -49.83 22.65 33.00
N GLU A 19 -49.18 23.55 33.75
CA GLU A 19 -47.72 23.67 33.70
C GLU A 19 -47.09 22.49 34.43
N SER A 20 -46.80 21.42 33.70
CA SER A 20 -45.81 20.43 34.10
C SER A 20 -44.44 20.88 33.59
N PHE A 21 -43.69 21.59 34.43
CA PHE A 21 -42.26 21.83 34.25
C PHE A 21 -41.53 20.48 34.21
N ILE A 22 -41.28 19.94 33.01
CA ILE A 22 -40.31 18.86 32.83
C ILE A 22 -38.93 19.55 32.78
N LEU A 23 -38.25 19.60 33.92
CA LEU A 23 -36.79 19.77 33.95
C LEU A 23 -36.17 18.54 33.27
N GLY A 24 -36.07 18.58 31.94
CA GLY A 24 -35.23 17.68 31.18
C GLY A 24 -33.77 18.06 31.42
N VAL A 25 -33.18 17.52 32.49
CA VAL A 25 -31.73 17.50 32.62
C VAL A 25 -31.21 16.58 31.52
N PHE A 26 -30.80 17.16 30.39
CA PHE A 26 -29.94 16.47 29.44
C PHE A 26 -28.55 16.37 30.08
N THR A 27 -28.32 15.35 30.90
CA THR A 27 -26.97 14.88 31.15
C THR A 27 -26.45 14.34 29.82
N GLN A 28 -25.69 15.16 29.09
CA GLN A 28 -24.77 14.63 28.10
C GLN A 28 -23.80 13.72 28.86
N LEU A 29 -24.01 12.41 28.73
CA LEU A 29 -22.95 11.45 29.01
C LEU A 29 -21.85 11.71 27.97
N THR A 30 -20.91 12.58 28.31
CA THR A 30 -19.60 12.60 27.68
C THR A 30 -18.88 11.34 28.16
N GLY A 31 -19.22 10.21 27.54
CA GLY A 31 -18.38 9.02 27.64
C GLY A 31 -17.06 9.34 26.99
N ASN A 32 -15.99 9.48 27.79
CA ASN A 32 -14.64 9.39 27.28
C ASN A 32 -14.48 7.98 26.70
N ILE A 33 -14.54 7.87 25.38
CA ILE A 33 -14.06 6.67 24.71
C ILE A 33 -12.55 6.68 24.97
N SER A 34 -12.12 5.92 25.98
CA SER A 34 -10.70 5.64 26.17
C SER A 34 -10.22 5.01 24.87
N GLU A 35 -9.43 5.76 24.11
CA GLU A 35 -8.75 5.25 22.92
C GLU A 35 -7.76 4.19 23.42
N HIS A 36 -8.25 2.94 23.47
CA HIS A 36 -7.41 1.82 23.81
C HIS A 36 -6.41 1.67 22.66
N LYS A 37 -5.16 2.07 22.90
CA LYS A 37 -4.07 1.87 21.94
C LYS A 37 -3.82 0.37 21.80
N ILE A 38 -4.57 -0.25 20.90
CA ILE A 38 -4.24 -1.51 20.27
C ILE A 38 -2.92 -1.26 19.55
N ALA A 39 -1.94 -2.16 19.67
CA ALA A 39 -0.51 -1.91 19.39
C ALA A 39 -0.20 -1.02 18.16
N SER A 40 0.92 -0.30 18.20
CA SER A 40 1.40 0.49 17.05
C SER A 40 2.87 0.24 16.78
N PHE A 41 3.23 0.30 15.50
CA PHE A 41 4.61 0.36 15.05
C PHE A 41 4.88 1.75 14.47
N ASP A 42 5.84 2.45 15.07
CA ASP A 42 6.39 3.69 14.51
C ASP A 42 7.72 3.37 13.87
N ASN A 43 7.96 3.91 12.66
CA ASN A 43 9.26 3.74 12.01
C ASN A 43 10.37 4.20 12.98
N PRO A 44 11.34 3.32 13.32
CA PRO A 44 12.40 3.65 14.28
C PRO A 44 13.35 4.73 13.72
N ILE A 45 13.38 4.91 12.41
CA ILE A 45 14.17 5.95 11.77
C ILE A 45 13.50 7.29 12.02
N LYS A 46 14.21 8.17 12.73
CA LYS A 46 13.77 9.54 13.00
C LYS A 46 14.57 10.46 12.09
N SER A 47 13.93 10.95 11.03
CA SER A 47 14.49 11.94 10.13
C SER A 47 13.50 13.09 9.95
N SER A 48 14.01 14.31 9.81
CA SER A 48 13.22 15.48 9.43
C SER A 48 12.69 15.38 7.99
N ALA A 49 13.32 14.54 7.16
CA ALA A 49 12.81 14.23 5.82
C ALA A 49 11.71 13.17 5.90
N THR A 50 10.45 13.59 5.72
CA THR A 50 9.25 12.74 5.69
C THR A 50 9.36 11.55 4.74
N VAL A 51 10.17 11.69 3.69
CA VAL A 51 10.40 10.63 2.70
C VAL A 51 11.12 9.44 3.32
N ILE A 52 12.08 9.66 4.22
CA ILE A 52 12.89 8.59 4.82
C ILE A 52 12.08 7.78 5.84
N THR A 53 11.09 8.39 6.48
CA THR A 53 10.26 7.74 7.51
C THR A 53 9.04 7.01 6.94
N ARG A 54 8.81 7.10 5.63
CA ARG A 54 7.63 6.56 4.95
C ARG A 54 7.60 5.02 4.95
N LEU A 55 6.44 4.47 5.29
CA LEU A 55 6.09 3.06 5.14
C LEU A 55 5.22 2.93 3.87
N ASP A 56 5.57 2.02 2.97
CA ASP A 56 4.95 1.88 1.64
C ASP A 56 3.91 0.75 1.59
N HIS A 57 4.29 -0.44 2.04
CA HIS A 57 3.46 -1.64 1.95
C HIS A 57 3.54 -2.45 3.23
N PHE A 58 2.51 -3.27 3.49
CA PHE A 58 2.59 -4.31 4.51
C PHE A 58 1.89 -5.58 4.04
N VAL A 59 2.32 -6.72 4.57
CA VAL A 59 1.64 -8.01 4.39
C VAL A 59 1.64 -8.76 5.72
N VAL A 60 0.53 -9.43 6.02
CA VAL A 60 0.38 -10.25 7.23
C VAL A 60 0.47 -11.72 6.85
N GLN A 61 1.31 -12.47 7.55
CA GLN A 61 1.34 -13.92 7.45
C GLN A 61 0.20 -14.50 8.29
N GLN A 62 -0.79 -15.08 7.63
CA GLN A 62 -2.05 -15.47 8.26
C GLN A 62 -1.86 -16.50 9.38
N ASP A 63 -0.93 -17.45 9.23
CA ASP A 63 -0.73 -18.52 10.21
C ASP A 63 -0.07 -18.05 11.51
N THR A 64 0.86 -17.08 11.41
CA THR A 64 1.69 -16.64 12.55
C THR A 64 1.25 -15.28 13.12
N GLY A 65 0.51 -14.50 12.34
CA GLY A 65 0.22 -13.09 12.64
C GLY A 65 1.43 -12.17 12.49
N GLU A 66 2.57 -12.67 12.01
CA GLU A 66 3.74 -11.82 11.73
C GLU A 66 3.42 -10.82 10.62
N VAL A 67 3.90 -9.59 10.77
CA VAL A 67 3.66 -8.50 9.83
C VAL A 67 4.98 -8.09 9.20
N TYR A 68 5.01 -8.04 7.88
CA TYR A 68 6.17 -7.56 7.12
C TYR A 68 5.84 -6.19 6.56
N VAL A 69 6.72 -5.22 6.75
CA VAL A 69 6.49 -3.83 6.36
C VAL A 69 7.61 -3.37 5.45
N GLY A 70 7.27 -3.00 4.22
CA GLY A 70 8.17 -2.38 3.26
C GLY A 70 8.18 -0.87 3.47
N ALA A 71 9.36 -0.29 3.59
CA ALA A 71 9.57 1.14 3.79
C ALA A 71 10.63 1.68 2.82
N VAL A 72 10.86 2.98 2.87
CA VAL A 72 11.99 3.58 2.15
C VAL A 72 13.28 3.12 2.81
N ASN A 73 14.17 2.51 2.01
CA ASN A 73 15.48 1.96 2.40
C ASN A 73 15.45 0.80 3.40
N TYR A 74 14.28 0.34 3.85
CA TYR A 74 14.17 -0.69 4.88
C TYR A 74 13.03 -1.68 4.62
N LEU A 75 13.23 -2.89 5.13
CA LEU A 75 12.19 -3.90 5.29
C LEU A 75 12.17 -4.32 6.76
N TYR A 76 11.00 -4.29 7.38
CA TYR A 76 10.80 -4.67 8.78
C TYR A 76 10.00 -5.97 8.88
N LYS A 77 10.34 -6.76 9.90
CA LYS A 77 9.53 -7.87 10.39
C LYS A 77 9.03 -7.51 11.78
N LEU A 78 7.72 -7.61 11.98
CA LEU A 78 7.05 -7.39 13.24
C LEU A 78 6.37 -8.68 13.69
N ASP A 79 6.22 -8.86 15.00
CA ASP A 79 5.35 -9.89 15.55
C ASP A 79 3.87 -9.47 15.48
N LYS A 80 2.98 -10.36 15.94
CA LYS A 80 1.53 -10.13 16.00
C LYS A 80 1.10 -8.95 16.88
N ASP A 81 1.98 -8.47 17.75
CA ASP A 81 1.76 -7.33 18.64
C ASP A 81 2.48 -6.07 18.12
N LEU A 82 2.85 -6.06 16.84
CA LEU A 82 3.55 -4.99 16.11
C LEU A 82 4.89 -4.58 16.73
N LYS A 83 5.54 -5.47 17.48
CA LYS A 83 6.91 -5.25 17.95
C LYS A 83 7.89 -5.68 16.88
N GLN A 84 8.87 -4.84 16.61
CA GLN A 84 9.92 -5.16 15.64
C GLN A 84 10.75 -6.36 16.12
N VAL A 85 10.78 -7.41 15.30
CA VAL A 85 11.58 -8.62 15.50
C VAL A 85 12.89 -8.52 14.72
N ASP A 86 12.83 -8.01 13.49
CA ASP A 86 13.98 -7.93 12.58
C ASP A 86 13.85 -6.76 11.59
N ASN A 87 14.96 -6.33 11.01
CA ASN A 87 15.00 -5.36 9.91
C ASN A 87 16.24 -5.54 9.03
N ILE A 88 16.14 -5.12 7.78
CA ILE A 88 17.27 -5.07 6.86
C ILE A 88 17.23 -3.80 6.00
N SER A 89 18.42 -3.24 5.70
CA SER A 89 18.55 -2.19 4.70
C SER A 89 18.27 -2.76 3.31
N THR A 90 17.41 -2.08 2.56
CA THR A 90 17.15 -2.38 1.15
C THR A 90 17.92 -1.45 0.22
N ALA A 91 18.51 -0.36 0.73
CA ALA A 91 19.36 0.53 -0.04
C ALA A 91 20.76 -0.08 -0.23
N THR A 92 21.28 -0.04 -1.46
CA THR A 92 22.64 -0.53 -1.79
C THR A 92 23.68 0.58 -1.87
N CYS A 93 23.27 1.81 -1.59
CA CYS A 93 24.01 3.05 -1.70
C CYS A 93 24.28 3.61 -0.30
N TYR A 94 25.41 4.29 -0.16
CA TYR A 94 25.85 4.87 1.11
C TYR A 94 25.40 6.34 1.29
N GLU A 95 24.85 6.96 0.24
CA GLU A 95 24.44 8.37 0.26
C GLU A 95 22.99 8.54 0.74
N GLU A 96 22.74 9.54 1.58
CA GLU A 96 21.39 9.87 2.11
C GLU A 96 20.39 10.29 1.02
N THR A 97 20.88 10.71 -0.14
CA THR A 97 20.08 11.07 -1.32
C THR A 97 19.51 9.85 -2.05
N CYS A 98 20.00 8.66 -1.72
CA CYS A 98 19.63 7.44 -2.40
C CYS A 98 18.45 6.77 -1.69
N LEU A 99 17.34 6.71 -2.41
CA LEU A 99 16.05 6.27 -1.89
C LEU A 99 15.56 5.05 -2.66
N ASN A 100 15.46 3.93 -1.95
CA ASN A 100 14.85 2.71 -2.39
C ASN A 100 13.43 2.60 -1.81
N TYR A 101 12.43 3.04 -2.57
CA TYR A 101 11.03 2.91 -2.18
C TYR A 101 10.59 1.47 -2.38
N ASN A 102 9.85 0.90 -1.42
CA ASN A 102 9.29 -0.42 -1.61
C ASN A 102 8.10 -0.33 -2.59
N LYS A 103 8.16 -1.12 -3.67
CA LYS A 103 7.22 -1.12 -4.79
C LYS A 103 6.34 -2.36 -4.86
N VAL A 104 6.87 -3.48 -4.38
CA VAL A 104 6.16 -4.74 -4.26
C VAL A 104 6.55 -5.35 -2.92
N LEU A 105 5.55 -5.84 -2.20
CA LEU A 105 5.71 -6.68 -1.02
C LEU A 105 4.56 -7.68 -1.00
N VAL A 106 4.85 -8.93 -1.36
CA VAL A 106 3.86 -10.01 -1.31
C VAL A 106 4.44 -11.23 -0.62
N LEU A 107 3.58 -12.00 0.06
CA LEU A 107 3.91 -13.29 0.66
C LEU A 107 3.31 -14.39 -0.21
N HIS A 108 4.15 -15.30 -0.70
CA HIS A 108 3.69 -16.44 -1.49
C HIS A 108 4.55 -17.67 -1.21
N ASP A 109 3.93 -18.82 -0.96
CA ASP A 109 4.58 -20.11 -0.73
C ASP A 109 5.72 -20.03 0.31
N GLY A 110 5.45 -19.39 1.45
CA GLY A 110 6.43 -19.25 2.53
C GLY A 110 7.62 -18.34 2.21
N ARG A 111 7.54 -17.51 1.17
CA ARG A 111 8.60 -16.57 0.76
C ARG A 111 8.05 -15.16 0.62
N LEU A 112 8.87 -14.19 0.99
CA LEU A 112 8.60 -12.78 0.74
C LEU A 112 9.16 -12.39 -0.63
N ILE A 113 8.37 -11.66 -1.38
CA ILE A 113 8.74 -11.13 -2.68
C ILE A 113 8.78 -9.63 -2.52
N THR A 114 9.97 -9.06 -2.64
CA THR A 114 10.16 -7.63 -2.46
C THR A 114 10.70 -7.01 -3.72
N CYS A 115 10.08 -5.94 -4.21
CA CYS A 115 10.69 -5.09 -5.22
C CYS A 115 10.89 -3.66 -4.71
N GLY A 116 12.05 -3.08 -5.00
CA GLY A 116 12.41 -1.70 -4.73
C GLY A 116 12.46 -0.85 -6.00
N SER A 117 12.63 0.46 -5.84
CA SER A 117 12.75 1.42 -6.93
C SER A 117 14.15 2.00 -7.11
N GLU A 118 15.11 1.58 -6.28
CA GLU A 118 16.50 1.99 -6.46
C GLU A 118 16.97 1.53 -7.83
N PHE A 119 17.39 2.48 -8.66
CA PHE A 119 17.99 2.22 -9.95
C PHE A 119 19.40 2.78 -9.92
N LYS A 120 20.40 1.91 -10.08
CA LYS A 120 21.76 2.36 -10.42
C LYS A 120 21.99 2.06 -11.89
N VAL A 121 22.62 3.02 -12.57
CA VAL A 121 23.03 2.92 -13.98
C VAL A 121 24.02 1.77 -14.21
N SER A 122 24.62 1.23 -13.14
CA SER A 122 25.43 0.01 -13.17
C SER A 122 24.55 -1.22 -13.37
N ALA A 123 24.74 -1.90 -14.50
CA ALA A 123 24.11 -3.19 -14.80
C ALA A 123 24.40 -4.20 -13.67
N GLY A 124 23.39 -4.54 -12.88
CA GLY A 124 23.50 -5.62 -11.88
C GLY A 124 23.08 -5.30 -10.44
N ILE A 125 22.29 -4.25 -10.19
CA ILE A 125 21.69 -4.02 -8.86
C ILE A 125 20.19 -4.30 -8.88
N ASP A 126 19.76 -5.06 -7.88
CA ASP A 126 18.50 -5.80 -7.86
C ASP A 126 17.33 -4.97 -7.39
N GLN A 127 16.36 -4.80 -8.28
CA GLN A 127 15.08 -4.27 -7.85
C GLN A 127 14.21 -5.31 -7.19
N CYS A 128 14.23 -6.59 -7.59
CA CYS A 128 13.34 -7.62 -7.03
C CYS A 128 14.11 -8.79 -6.40
N GLN A 129 13.66 -9.27 -5.23
CA GLN A 129 14.30 -10.35 -4.49
C GLN A 129 13.28 -11.31 -3.84
N SER A 130 13.66 -12.59 -3.79
CA SER A 130 13.07 -13.62 -2.94
C SER A 130 13.71 -13.58 -1.58
N ARG A 131 12.94 -13.39 -0.52
CA ARG A 131 13.44 -13.29 0.85
C ARG A 131 12.84 -14.36 1.73
N ARG A 132 13.67 -14.89 2.63
CA ARG A 132 13.21 -15.81 3.67
C ARG A 132 12.49 -15.02 4.76
N PRO A 133 11.25 -15.38 5.13
CA PRO A 133 10.53 -14.63 6.17
C PRO A 133 11.16 -14.73 7.58
N ARG A 134 12.05 -15.70 7.80
CA ARG A 134 12.74 -15.89 9.10
C ARG A 134 13.69 -14.73 9.44
N ASP A 135 14.49 -14.31 8.47
CA ASP A 135 15.63 -13.38 8.65
C ASP A 135 15.67 -12.27 7.58
N LEU A 136 14.64 -12.19 6.73
CA LEU A 136 14.53 -11.25 5.61
C LEU A 136 15.65 -11.35 4.57
N VAL A 137 16.56 -12.32 4.68
CA VAL A 137 17.72 -12.45 3.80
C VAL A 137 17.26 -12.90 2.42
N GLY A 138 17.78 -12.21 1.40
CA GLY A 138 17.57 -12.57 0.00
C GLY A 138 18.25 -13.90 -0.33
N ASP A 139 17.63 -14.71 -1.19
CA ASP A 139 18.18 -16.02 -1.59
C ASP A 139 19.34 -15.96 -2.60
N GLY A 140 19.81 -14.76 -2.94
CA GLY A 140 20.86 -14.55 -3.94
C GLY A 140 20.42 -14.76 -5.40
N ASN A 141 19.18 -15.23 -5.65
CA ASN A 141 18.61 -15.28 -7.00
C ASN A 141 18.10 -13.89 -7.38
N GLN A 142 19.08 -13.07 -7.69
CA GLN A 142 19.02 -11.64 -7.94
C GLN A 142 18.79 -11.39 -9.43
N ARG A 143 17.72 -10.66 -9.78
CA ARG A 143 17.46 -10.26 -11.17
C ARG A 143 17.22 -8.76 -11.25
N ASN A 144 17.98 -8.10 -12.11
CA ASN A 144 17.86 -6.68 -12.42
C ASN A 144 16.60 -6.43 -13.23
N GLN A 145 15.46 -6.28 -12.57
CA GLN A 145 14.17 -6.17 -13.23
C GLN A 145 13.32 -5.06 -12.66
N VAL A 146 13.16 -4.03 -13.47
CA VAL A 146 12.52 -2.81 -13.03
C VAL A 146 11.01 -3.00 -12.95
N VAL A 147 10.42 -2.67 -11.80
CA VAL A 147 8.95 -2.61 -11.62
C VAL A 147 8.39 -1.21 -11.78
N SER A 148 9.16 -0.23 -11.34
CA SER A 148 8.70 1.14 -11.14
C SER A 148 9.87 2.00 -10.64
N TYR A 149 9.79 3.29 -10.87
CA TYR A 149 10.82 4.25 -10.48
C TYR A 149 10.33 5.20 -9.38
N GLY A 150 11.25 5.61 -8.51
CA GLY A 150 11.07 6.69 -7.54
C GLY A 150 9.76 6.56 -6.75
N THR A 151 8.89 7.58 -6.81
CA THR A 151 7.63 7.64 -6.06
C THR A 151 6.41 7.15 -6.83
N ARG A 152 6.57 6.61 -8.04
CA ARG A 152 5.44 6.19 -8.89
C ARG A 152 4.60 5.10 -8.21
N SER A 153 3.28 5.21 -8.35
CA SER A 153 2.35 4.24 -7.81
C SER A 153 2.52 2.90 -8.51
N THR A 154 2.53 1.84 -7.72
CA THR A 154 2.68 0.47 -8.19
C THR A 154 1.72 -0.40 -7.41
N ALA A 155 1.02 -1.28 -8.11
CA ALA A 155 0.15 -2.28 -7.52
C ALA A 155 0.60 -3.64 -8.01
N SER A 156 0.41 -4.66 -7.18
CA SER A 156 0.76 -6.02 -7.55
C SER A 156 -0.19 -7.03 -6.95
N ILE A 157 -0.37 -8.15 -7.65
CA ILE A 157 -1.19 -9.27 -7.19
C ILE A 157 -0.55 -10.59 -7.61
N VAL A 158 -0.62 -11.58 -6.72
CA VAL A 158 -0.29 -12.96 -7.03
C VAL A 158 -1.57 -13.68 -7.44
N ALA A 159 -1.61 -14.22 -8.65
CA ALA A 159 -2.79 -14.90 -9.18
C ALA A 159 -2.41 -16.06 -10.11
N PRO A 160 -3.33 -17.01 -10.35
CA PRO A 160 -3.13 -18.04 -11.36
C PRO A 160 -2.87 -17.46 -12.75
N GLY A 161 -2.17 -18.23 -13.58
CA GLY A 161 -1.87 -17.93 -14.96
C GLY A 161 -1.42 -19.18 -15.71
N LYS A 162 -0.82 -18.97 -16.88
CA LYS A 162 -0.21 -20.04 -17.68
C LYS A 162 1.22 -19.69 -18.08
N TYR A 163 2.10 -20.68 -18.07
CA TYR A 163 3.46 -20.57 -18.61
C TYR A 163 3.75 -21.80 -19.47
N ASN A 164 4.11 -21.59 -20.74
CA ASN A 164 4.28 -22.65 -21.74
C ASN A 164 3.08 -23.63 -21.77
N GLY A 165 1.86 -23.08 -21.77
CA GLY A 165 0.61 -23.84 -21.79
C GLY A 165 0.19 -24.50 -20.47
N ASN A 166 1.08 -24.56 -19.46
CA ASN A 166 0.81 -25.21 -18.19
C ASN A 166 0.31 -24.22 -17.13
N PRO A 167 -0.57 -24.64 -16.20
CA PRO A 167 -0.96 -23.82 -15.05
C PRO A 167 0.26 -23.35 -14.26
N SER A 168 0.28 -22.07 -13.92
CA SER A 168 1.35 -21.47 -13.12
C SER A 168 0.81 -20.40 -12.19
N THR A 169 1.59 -20.05 -11.16
CA THR A 169 1.32 -18.87 -10.34
C THR A 169 2.18 -17.71 -10.82
N GLN A 170 1.57 -16.53 -10.95
CA GLN A 170 2.23 -15.35 -11.49
C GLN A 170 2.02 -14.14 -10.59
N LEU A 171 3.03 -13.28 -10.57
CA LEU A 171 2.96 -11.93 -10.04
C LEU A 171 2.63 -10.97 -11.18
N TYR A 172 1.46 -10.36 -11.11
CA TYR A 172 1.06 -9.27 -11.99
C TYR A 172 1.44 -7.96 -11.31
N VAL A 173 2.09 -7.05 -12.05
CA VAL A 173 2.52 -5.74 -11.55
C VAL A 173 2.02 -4.66 -12.49
N ALA A 174 1.30 -3.69 -11.95
CA ALA A 174 0.87 -2.50 -12.65
C ALA A 174 1.61 -1.28 -12.10
N THR A 175 2.05 -0.38 -12.98
CA THR A 175 2.78 0.82 -12.58
C THR A 175 2.32 2.05 -13.34
N SER A 176 2.37 3.21 -12.67
CA SER A 176 2.12 4.49 -13.32
C SER A 176 3.25 4.83 -14.28
N TYR A 177 2.89 5.47 -15.40
CA TYR A 177 3.85 5.92 -16.40
C TYR A 177 4.97 6.77 -15.78
N SER A 178 6.22 6.51 -16.18
CA SER A 178 7.36 7.37 -15.90
C SER A 178 7.94 7.89 -17.21
N PRO A 179 8.13 9.21 -17.37
CA PRO A 179 8.74 9.79 -18.56
C PRO A 179 10.28 9.64 -18.61
N GLN A 180 10.88 8.77 -17.77
CA GLN A 180 12.29 8.41 -17.91
C GLN A 180 12.53 7.83 -19.32
N ALA A 181 13.73 8.07 -19.85
CA ALA A 181 14.09 7.99 -21.28
C ALA A 181 13.58 6.74 -22.03
N ASP A 182 13.50 6.82 -23.36
CA ASP A 182 12.90 5.79 -24.23
C ASP A 182 13.44 4.35 -24.07
N TYR A 183 14.63 4.19 -23.46
CA TYR A 183 15.24 2.89 -23.13
C TYR A 183 14.86 2.31 -21.75
N GLU A 184 14.15 3.08 -20.91
CA GLU A 184 13.80 2.74 -19.51
C GLU A 184 12.29 2.62 -19.30
N ARG A 185 11.52 2.37 -20.37
CA ARG A 185 10.07 2.23 -20.25
C ARG A 185 9.72 0.88 -19.61
N VAL A 186 9.26 0.94 -18.37
CA VAL A 186 8.56 -0.19 -17.74
C VAL A 186 7.15 -0.27 -18.34
N PRO A 187 6.73 -1.42 -18.90
CA PRO A 187 5.37 -1.58 -19.41
C PRO A 187 4.33 -1.32 -18.29
N PRO A 188 3.19 -0.65 -18.58
CA PRO A 188 2.21 -0.30 -17.55
C PRO A 188 1.69 -1.51 -16.77
N ILE A 189 1.59 -2.68 -17.41
CA ILE A 189 1.22 -3.94 -16.79
C ILE A 189 2.21 -5.01 -17.25
N THR A 190 2.76 -5.76 -16.31
CA THR A 190 3.65 -6.91 -16.56
C THR A 190 3.16 -8.12 -15.76
N ARG A 191 3.49 -9.32 -16.23
CA ARG A 191 3.26 -10.57 -15.51
C ARG A 191 4.57 -11.33 -15.35
N ARG A 192 4.73 -12.04 -14.24
CA ARG A 192 6.03 -12.62 -13.84
C ARG A 192 5.81 -13.98 -13.25
N LEU A 193 6.44 -15.00 -13.83
CA LEU A 193 6.35 -16.36 -13.32
C LEU A 193 6.96 -16.47 -11.91
N LEU A 194 6.21 -17.06 -10.99
CA LEU A 194 6.69 -17.43 -9.66
C LEU A 194 7.01 -18.92 -9.65
N VAL A 195 8.29 -19.26 -9.55
CA VAL A 195 8.75 -20.66 -9.46
C VAL A 195 9.17 -20.96 -8.03
N THR A 196 8.64 -22.04 -7.48
CA THR A 196 9.03 -22.56 -6.17
C THR A 196 10.34 -23.33 -6.34
N GLY A 197 11.41 -22.90 -5.65
CA GLY A 197 12.69 -23.63 -5.62
C GLY A 197 13.83 -23.16 -6.55
N GLY A 198 13.69 -22.06 -7.29
CA GLY A 198 14.75 -21.61 -8.23
C GLY A 198 14.86 -20.11 -8.50
N GLY A 199 14.18 -19.27 -7.71
CA GLY A 199 14.19 -17.81 -7.87
C GLY A 199 13.11 -17.28 -8.83
N PHE A 200 12.86 -15.98 -8.72
CA PHE A 200 11.89 -15.25 -9.54
C PHE A 200 12.36 -15.22 -10.99
N MET A 201 11.55 -15.76 -11.91
CA MET A 201 11.94 -15.75 -13.31
C MET A 201 11.50 -14.49 -14.04
N PHE A 202 10.24 -14.10 -14.14
CA PHE A 202 9.80 -13.27 -15.30
C PHE A 202 10.04 -14.00 -16.62
N ALA A 203 8.98 -14.09 -17.40
CA ALA A 203 9.07 -14.68 -18.72
C ALA A 203 9.84 -13.71 -19.62
N GLY A 204 11.15 -13.92 -19.76
CA GLY A 204 11.89 -13.49 -20.93
C GLY A 204 11.52 -14.45 -22.06
N GLY A 205 10.62 -14.02 -22.94
CA GLY A 205 10.17 -14.82 -24.08
C GLY A 205 8.72 -15.32 -23.93
N GLU A 206 7.93 -15.03 -24.96
CA GLU A 206 6.55 -15.49 -25.18
C GLU A 206 5.51 -15.07 -24.14
N ASP A 207 5.13 -13.80 -24.23
CA ASP A 207 3.74 -13.25 -24.25
C ASP A 207 3.75 -11.76 -23.87
N THR A 208 4.88 -11.07 -24.06
CA THR A 208 4.81 -9.73 -24.63
C THR A 208 4.33 -9.92 -26.07
N THR A 209 3.02 -10.04 -26.27
CA THR A 209 2.50 -9.50 -27.52
C THR A 209 3.01 -8.07 -27.55
N GLU A 210 3.86 -7.81 -28.53
CA GLU A 210 4.24 -6.47 -28.91
C GLU A 210 2.95 -5.68 -29.13
N LEU A 211 2.48 -4.98 -28.09
CA LEU A 211 1.77 -3.74 -28.32
C LEU A 211 2.87 -2.74 -28.68
N GLY A 212 3.45 -2.93 -29.87
CA GLY A 212 4.01 -1.82 -30.61
C GLY A 212 2.95 -0.73 -30.71
N PRO A 213 3.34 0.52 -30.99
CA PRO A 213 2.48 1.70 -30.84
C PRO A 213 1.20 1.74 -31.73
N TYR A 214 0.82 0.64 -32.40
CA TYR A 214 -0.27 0.58 -33.37
C TYR A 214 -1.22 -0.61 -33.27
N ASN A 215 -1.23 -1.40 -32.20
CA ASN A 215 -2.31 -2.38 -32.03
C ASN A 215 -2.79 -2.39 -30.58
N VAL A 216 -3.93 -1.76 -30.35
CA VAL A 216 -4.71 -1.92 -29.12
C VAL A 216 -5.86 -2.88 -29.48
N PRO A 217 -5.91 -4.11 -28.94
CA PRO A 217 -7.14 -4.87 -28.97
C PRO A 217 -8.10 -4.18 -28.01
N HIS A 218 -9.20 -3.67 -28.55
CA HIS A 218 -10.38 -3.36 -27.74
C HIS A 218 -10.87 -4.66 -27.11
N LEU A 219 -11.23 -4.58 -25.82
CA LEU A 219 -11.99 -5.60 -25.09
C LEU A 219 -13.21 -6.07 -25.87
#